data_AF-A0A925PE53-F1
#
_entry.id   AF-A0A925PE53-F1
#
_cell.length_a   1.000
_cell.length_b   1.000
_cell.length_c   1.000
_cell.angle_alpha   90.00
_cell.angle_beta   90.00
_cell.angle_gamma   90.00
#
_symmetry.space_group_name_H-M   'P 1'
#
loop_
_entity.id
_entity.type
_entity.pdbx_description
1 polymer ?
#
loop_
_entity_poly.entity_id
_entity_poly.type
_entity_poly.pdbx_seq_one_letter_code
_entity_poly.pdbx_strand_id
1 'polypeptide(L)'
;MQTSPAHRELHALLRRHADALLQKPPVNYTPKRPGENLLVVIRDAEDRILTLAMMYRLSGDKPYLDGARAVMHGLAETSWPTFHFLDPSTGGLSLGIGYDWLHDELTAEERDTFAAKIKRDALELSTRDQEKHNYLWADFNWNQICNTGLTLGALAIAEREPELALHIVNRTIAMIPRAAAAYAPDGLYPEGPGYWAYGTSYQVILIETLRSALGTGHDLEKFPGFLASASVVDQVTGPSGGYFNYFDTKPGRTNQNLVFWFARETNRPDLAAGELARVRQAIADGKPKASVGLALALLWLPAPATADS
;
A
#
# COMPACT_ATOMS: atom_id res chain seq x y z
N MET A 1 -23.72 -2.25 -8.09
CA MET A 1 -22.91 -3.49 -8.13
C MET A 1 -23.73 -4.64 -7.58
N GLN A 2 -24.03 -5.67 -8.38
CA GLN A 2 -24.42 -6.95 -7.81
C GLN A 2 -23.18 -7.52 -7.12
N THR A 3 -23.14 -7.50 -5.79
CA THR A 3 -21.97 -7.95 -5.03
C THR A 3 -21.88 -9.48 -5.09
N SER A 4 -20.74 -10.02 -5.52
CA SER A 4 -20.53 -11.47 -5.46
C SER A 4 -20.41 -11.93 -3.99
N PRO A 5 -20.62 -13.23 -3.69
CA PRO A 5 -20.38 -13.76 -2.34
C PRO A 5 -18.99 -13.41 -1.80
N ALA A 6 -17.95 -13.47 -2.64
CA ALA A 6 -16.59 -13.12 -2.27
C ALA A 6 -16.44 -11.65 -1.85
N HIS A 7 -17.12 -10.71 -2.54
CA HIS A 7 -17.11 -9.29 -2.16
C HIS A 7 -17.77 -9.09 -0.78
N ARG A 8 -18.87 -9.80 -0.50
CA ARG A 8 -19.54 -9.72 0.81
C ARG A 8 -18.65 -10.28 1.93
N GLU A 9 -17.95 -11.37 1.67
CA GLU A 9 -17.01 -11.98 2.62
C GLU A 9 -15.83 -11.05 2.94
N LEU A 10 -15.18 -10.47 1.92
CA LEU A 10 -14.09 -9.51 2.11
C LEU A 10 -14.57 -8.24 2.79
N HIS A 11 -15.74 -7.72 2.43
CA HIS A 11 -16.32 -6.56 3.09
C HIS A 11 -16.61 -6.82 4.58
N ALA A 12 -17.16 -7.99 4.92
CA ALA A 12 -17.39 -8.37 6.32
C ALA A 12 -16.07 -8.50 7.10
N LEU A 13 -15.02 -9.04 6.47
CA LEU A 13 -13.68 -9.10 7.03
C LEU A 13 -13.10 -7.70 7.28
N LEU A 14 -13.22 -6.80 6.31
CA LEU A 14 -12.78 -5.42 6.40
C LEU A 14 -13.51 -4.67 7.53
N ARG A 15 -14.83 -4.84 7.64
CA ARG A 15 -15.62 -4.23 8.71
C ARG A 15 -15.15 -4.67 10.09
N ARG A 16 -14.96 -5.98 10.30
CA ARG A 16 -14.45 -6.51 11.57
C ARG A 16 -13.05 -5.96 11.90
N HIS A 17 -12.19 -5.82 10.90
CA HIS A 17 -10.87 -5.21 11.06
C HIS A 17 -11.00 -3.74 11.47
N ALA A 18 -11.82 -2.96 10.76
CA ALA A 18 -12.09 -1.56 11.07
C ALA A 18 -12.63 -1.38 12.50
N ASP A 19 -13.58 -2.21 12.92
CA ASP A 19 -14.15 -2.16 14.27
C ASP A 19 -13.09 -2.42 15.35
N ALA A 20 -12.15 -3.34 15.10
CA ALA A 20 -11.02 -3.60 16.00
C ALA A 20 -10.01 -2.44 16.01
N LEU A 21 -9.78 -1.79 14.87
CA LEU A 21 -8.88 -0.64 14.76
C LEU A 21 -9.42 0.59 15.53
N LEU A 22 -10.75 0.77 15.58
CA LEU A 22 -11.38 1.83 16.39
C LEU A 22 -11.12 1.68 17.89
N GLN A 23 -10.82 0.47 18.37
CA GLN A 23 -10.53 0.22 19.79
C GLN A 23 -9.06 0.42 20.17
N LYS A 24 -8.18 0.62 19.19
CA LYS A 24 -6.76 0.81 19.44
C LYS A 24 -6.49 2.21 20.03
N PRO A 25 -5.45 2.38 20.87
CA PRO A 25 -5.10 3.69 21.42
C PRO A 25 -4.75 4.70 20.31
N PRO A 26 -4.86 6.02 20.58
CA PRO A 26 -4.48 7.06 19.64
C PRO A 26 -3.06 6.86 19.10
N VAL A 27 -2.87 7.18 17.83
CA VAL A 27 -1.54 7.24 17.23
C VAL A 27 -0.89 8.54 17.69
N ASN A 28 0.02 8.49 18.65
CA ASN A 28 0.92 9.60 18.93
C ASN A 28 2.25 9.02 19.41
N TYR A 29 3.32 9.29 18.67
CA TYR A 29 4.64 8.77 19.00
C TYR A 29 5.73 9.79 18.72
N THR A 30 6.48 10.12 19.76
CA THR A 30 7.72 10.87 19.64
C THR A 30 8.88 9.90 19.88
N PRO A 31 9.69 9.55 18.86
CA PRO A 31 10.87 8.74 19.05
C PRO A 31 11.79 9.41 20.07
N LYS A 32 12.18 8.69 21.12
CA LYS A 32 13.07 9.22 22.16
C LYS A 32 14.54 9.01 21.81
N ARG A 33 14.85 8.13 20.84
CA ARG A 33 16.21 7.83 20.36
C ARG A 33 16.22 7.48 18.86
N PRO A 34 17.33 7.74 18.15
CA PRO A 34 17.54 7.20 16.81
C PRO A 34 17.40 5.67 16.81
N GLY A 35 16.63 5.13 15.86
CA GLY A 35 16.40 3.69 15.73
C GLY A 35 15.28 3.08 16.59
N GLU A 36 14.52 3.88 17.36
CA GLU A 36 13.25 3.38 17.90
C GLU A 36 12.25 3.09 16.77
N ASN A 37 11.39 2.07 16.96
CA ASN A 37 10.52 1.45 15.94
C ASN A 37 9.39 2.35 15.39
N LEU A 38 9.72 3.56 14.92
CA LEU A 38 8.76 4.50 14.36
C LEU A 38 8.03 3.91 13.15
N LEU A 39 8.72 3.17 12.28
CA LEU A 39 8.09 2.52 11.12
C LEU A 39 6.90 1.63 11.52
N VAL A 40 6.96 0.98 12.68
CA VAL A 40 5.84 0.16 13.19
C VAL A 40 4.63 1.04 13.50
N VAL A 41 4.87 2.21 14.09
CA VAL A 41 3.81 3.19 14.40
C VAL A 41 3.22 3.78 13.12
N ILE A 42 4.07 4.14 12.15
CA ILE A 42 3.63 4.71 10.88
C ILE A 42 2.83 3.66 10.07
N ARG A 43 3.25 2.39 10.04
CA ARG A 43 2.48 1.32 9.40
C ARG A 43 1.17 0.99 10.11
N ASP A 44 1.11 1.14 11.43
CA ASP A 44 -0.16 1.04 12.15
C ASP A 44 -1.10 2.20 11.77
N ALA A 45 -0.56 3.41 11.59
CA ALA A 45 -1.32 4.54 11.06
C ALA A 45 -1.78 4.32 9.62
N GLU A 46 -0.92 3.76 8.76
CA GLU A 46 -1.22 3.39 7.37
C GLU A 46 -2.43 2.45 7.29
N ASP A 47 -2.40 1.34 8.02
CA ASP A 47 -3.49 0.35 8.05
C ASP A 47 -4.79 0.97 8.57
N ARG A 48 -4.71 1.80 9.61
CA ARG A 48 -5.86 2.50 10.19
C ARG A 48 -6.47 3.50 9.22
N ILE A 49 -5.68 4.41 8.65
CA ILE A 49 -6.19 5.45 7.74
C ILE A 49 -6.82 4.78 6.52
N LEU A 50 -6.10 3.84 5.88
CA LEU A 50 -6.58 3.14 4.70
C LEU A 50 -7.89 2.38 4.98
N THR A 51 -7.94 1.61 6.07
CA THR A 51 -9.11 0.80 6.41
C THR A 51 -10.31 1.64 6.82
N LEU A 52 -10.11 2.63 7.70
CA LEU A 52 -11.19 3.45 8.24
C LEU A 52 -11.74 4.41 7.18
N ALA A 53 -10.87 5.02 6.36
CA ALA A 53 -11.32 5.86 5.26
C ALA A 53 -12.11 5.05 4.21
N MET A 54 -11.65 3.84 3.86
CA MET A 54 -12.40 2.94 2.99
C MET A 54 -13.78 2.62 3.56
N MET A 55 -13.85 2.21 4.83
CA MET A 55 -15.11 1.83 5.47
C MET A 55 -16.08 3.00 5.52
N TYR A 56 -15.61 4.21 5.85
CA TYR A 56 -16.43 5.41 5.79
C TYR A 56 -16.97 5.65 4.36
N ARG A 57 -16.13 5.55 3.34
CA ARG A 57 -16.55 5.74 1.94
C ARG A 57 -17.57 4.71 1.47
N LEU A 58 -17.54 3.50 2.03
CA LEU A 58 -18.47 2.41 1.70
C LEU A 58 -19.80 2.49 2.46
N SER A 59 -19.79 2.96 3.72
CA SER A 59 -20.98 2.91 4.58
C SER A 59 -21.57 4.27 4.95
N GLY A 60 -20.78 5.34 4.91
CA GLY A 60 -21.14 6.65 5.45
C GLY A 60 -21.12 6.71 6.98
N ASP A 61 -20.68 5.66 7.67
CA ASP A 61 -20.70 5.59 9.14
C ASP A 61 -19.64 6.52 9.75
N LYS A 62 -20.11 7.58 10.43
CA LYS A 62 -19.26 8.61 11.04
C LYS A 62 -18.16 8.11 11.99
N PRO A 63 -18.34 7.04 12.79
CA PRO A 63 -17.25 6.53 13.63
C PRO A 63 -15.97 6.19 12.86
N TYR A 64 -16.08 5.71 11.61
CA TYR A 64 -14.91 5.43 10.77
C TYR A 64 -14.24 6.72 10.28
N LEU A 65 -15.02 7.76 9.91
CA LEU A 65 -14.49 9.08 9.57
C LEU A 65 -13.73 9.70 10.74
N ASP A 66 -14.37 9.74 11.91
CA ASP A 66 -13.79 10.34 13.12
C ASP A 66 -12.51 9.59 13.54
N GLY A 67 -12.54 8.25 13.45
CA GLY A 67 -11.37 7.42 13.71
C GLY A 67 -10.22 7.67 12.72
N ALA A 68 -10.50 7.76 11.42
CA ALA A 68 -9.50 8.05 10.41
C ALA A 68 -8.86 9.44 10.63
N ARG A 69 -9.69 10.47 10.88
CA ARG A 69 -9.22 11.84 11.16
C ARG A 69 -8.34 11.89 12.41
N ALA A 70 -8.74 11.22 13.49
CA ALA A 70 -7.93 11.15 14.71
C ALA A 70 -6.54 10.55 14.47
N VAL A 71 -6.45 9.51 13.63
CA VAL A 71 -5.17 8.91 13.26
C VAL A 71 -4.34 9.83 12.36
N MET A 72 -4.97 10.53 11.41
CA MET A 72 -4.29 11.51 10.55
C MET A 72 -3.69 12.66 11.36
N HIS A 73 -4.43 13.22 12.32
CA HIS A 73 -3.92 14.24 13.25
C HIS A 73 -2.71 13.74 14.03
N GLY A 74 -2.83 12.55 14.63
CA GLY A 74 -1.74 11.92 15.35
C GLY A 74 -0.48 11.68 14.51
N LEU A 75 -0.65 11.24 13.27
CA LEU A 75 0.45 11.06 12.31
C LEU A 75 1.06 12.39 11.87
N ALA A 76 0.26 13.46 11.77
CA ALA A 76 0.75 14.80 11.42
C ALA A 76 1.60 15.42 12.56
N GLU A 77 1.23 15.17 13.82
CA GLU A 77 2.01 15.56 15.00
C GLU A 77 3.30 14.75 15.18
N THR A 78 3.35 13.53 14.64
CA THR A 78 4.49 12.63 14.75
C THR A 78 5.71 13.16 13.98
N SER A 79 6.87 13.19 14.62
CA SER A 79 8.12 13.61 13.96
C SER A 79 8.67 12.48 13.08
N TRP A 80 8.91 12.78 11.79
CA TRP A 80 9.47 11.82 10.83
C TRP A 80 10.98 12.06 10.69
N PRO A 81 11.83 11.12 11.14
CA PRO A 81 13.26 11.27 11.10
C PRO A 81 13.81 11.00 9.69
N THR A 82 15.02 11.51 9.45
CA THR A 82 15.66 11.50 8.13
C THR A 82 16.63 10.33 7.92
N PHE A 83 16.95 9.56 8.96
CA PHE A 83 17.98 8.50 8.91
C PHE A 83 17.53 7.23 8.16
N HIS A 84 16.22 6.97 8.07
CA HIS A 84 15.66 5.88 7.27
C HIS A 84 14.42 6.36 6.52
N PHE A 85 14.53 6.47 5.20
CA PHE A 85 13.51 7.11 4.37
C PHE A 85 12.20 6.32 4.21
N LEU A 86 12.07 5.14 4.83
CA LEU A 86 10.79 4.45 4.92
C LEU A 86 9.78 5.25 5.73
N ASP A 87 10.21 5.85 6.85
CA ASP A 87 9.32 6.60 7.76
C ASP A 87 8.61 7.77 7.05
N PRO A 88 9.33 8.76 6.47
CA PRO A 88 8.68 9.88 5.79
C PRO A 88 7.90 9.44 4.55
N SER A 89 8.35 8.40 3.83
CA SER A 89 7.61 7.90 2.67
C SER A 89 6.27 7.29 3.06
N THR A 90 6.26 6.35 4.01
CA THR A 90 5.02 5.69 4.45
C THR A 90 4.09 6.68 5.14
N GLY A 91 4.64 7.67 5.87
CA GLY A 91 3.86 8.77 6.43
C GLY A 91 3.18 9.62 5.34
N GLY A 92 3.93 10.00 4.31
CA GLY A 92 3.40 10.74 3.15
C GLY A 92 2.33 9.97 2.38
N LEU A 93 2.52 8.65 2.18
CA LEU A 93 1.51 7.76 1.61
C LEU A 93 0.23 7.78 2.44
N SER A 94 0.35 7.55 3.74
CA SER A 94 -0.78 7.37 4.64
C SER A 94 -1.63 8.64 4.73
N LEU A 95 -0.97 9.80 4.91
CA LEU A 95 -1.67 11.08 4.88
C LEU A 95 -2.24 11.39 3.50
N GLY A 96 -1.52 11.07 2.42
CA GLY A 96 -2.00 11.31 1.05
C GLY A 96 -3.31 10.56 0.75
N ILE A 97 -3.42 9.28 1.14
CA ILE A 97 -4.65 8.50 0.98
C ILE A 97 -5.79 9.11 1.80
N GLY A 98 -5.55 9.42 3.08
CA GLY A 98 -6.57 10.03 3.92
C GLY A 98 -7.01 11.42 3.41
N TYR A 99 -6.05 12.20 2.90
CA TYR A 99 -6.28 13.52 2.32
C TYR A 99 -7.21 13.45 1.11
N ASP A 100 -6.90 12.57 0.17
CA ASP A 100 -7.68 12.38 -1.05
C ASP A 100 -9.05 11.75 -0.76
N TRP A 101 -9.09 10.65 0.00
CA TRP A 101 -10.33 9.90 0.20
C TRP A 101 -11.34 10.59 1.09
N LEU A 102 -10.89 11.45 2.01
CA LEU A 102 -11.74 12.19 2.95
C LEU A 102 -11.83 13.68 2.64
N HIS A 103 -11.31 14.13 1.49
CA HIS A 103 -11.11 15.53 1.15
C HIS A 103 -12.31 16.45 1.48
N ASP A 104 -13.52 16.01 1.11
CA ASP A 104 -14.76 16.76 1.27
C ASP A 104 -15.24 16.85 2.73
N GLU A 105 -14.81 15.92 3.57
CA GLU A 105 -15.13 15.86 5.01
C GLU A 105 -14.10 16.57 5.89
N LEU A 106 -12.91 16.86 5.33
CA LEU A 106 -11.87 17.61 6.02
C LEU A 106 -12.23 19.10 6.08
N THR A 107 -11.92 19.75 7.19
CA THR A 107 -11.97 21.22 7.25
C THR A 107 -10.85 21.84 6.41
N ALA A 108 -10.96 23.14 6.11
CA ALA A 108 -9.88 23.85 5.43
C ALA A 108 -8.56 23.79 6.24
N GLU A 109 -8.64 23.94 7.56
CA GLU A 109 -7.49 23.86 8.47
C GLU A 109 -6.85 22.46 8.47
N GLU A 110 -7.66 21.40 8.46
CA GLU A 110 -7.16 20.03 8.34
C GLU A 110 -6.44 19.82 7.01
N ARG A 111 -7.05 20.28 5.91
CA ARG A 111 -6.41 20.20 4.58
C ARG A 111 -5.08 20.96 4.56
N ASP A 112 -5.03 22.15 5.14
CA ASP A 112 -3.79 22.93 5.19
C ASP A 112 -2.72 22.24 6.04
N THR A 113 -3.11 21.70 7.20
CA THR A 113 -2.22 20.98 8.12
C THR A 113 -1.61 19.74 7.48
N PHE A 114 -2.45 18.88 6.89
CA PHE A 114 -1.99 17.63 6.29
C PHE A 114 -1.19 17.87 5.01
N ALA A 115 -1.59 18.82 4.17
CA ALA A 115 -0.82 19.18 2.97
C ALA A 115 0.56 19.75 3.35
N ALA A 116 0.63 20.63 4.35
CA ALA A 116 1.89 21.18 4.83
C ALA A 116 2.81 20.08 5.39
N LYS A 117 2.25 19.10 6.11
CA LYS A 117 2.99 17.95 6.63
C LYS A 117 3.57 17.09 5.51
N ILE A 118 2.74 16.70 4.54
CA ILE A 118 3.18 15.93 3.36
C ILE A 118 4.30 16.67 2.63
N LYS A 119 4.08 17.96 2.33
CA LYS A 119 5.06 18.80 1.64
C LYS A 119 6.39 18.85 2.39
N ARG A 120 6.39 19.29 3.64
CA ARG A 120 7.62 19.58 4.40
C ARG A 120 8.39 18.31 4.77
N ASP A 121 7.68 17.32 5.33
CA ASP A 121 8.33 16.20 6.02
C ASP A 121 8.48 14.96 5.14
N ALA A 122 7.84 14.90 3.96
CA ALA A 122 8.08 13.87 2.96
C ALA A 122 8.70 14.44 1.68
N LEU A 123 7.98 15.34 0.99
CA LEU A 123 8.34 15.72 -0.38
C LEU A 123 9.59 16.60 -0.44
N GLU A 124 9.58 17.77 0.21
CA GLU A 124 10.73 18.66 0.26
C GLU A 124 11.93 17.96 0.90
N LEU A 125 11.70 17.21 1.98
CA LEU A 125 12.75 16.40 2.60
C LEU A 125 13.42 15.49 1.59
N SER A 126 12.67 14.87 0.68
CA SER A 126 13.20 13.97 -0.36
C SER A 126 13.96 14.69 -1.49
N THR A 127 13.85 16.01 -1.59
CA THR A 127 14.51 16.82 -2.63
C THR A 127 15.79 17.48 -2.12
N ARG A 128 15.93 17.64 -0.81
CA ARG A 128 17.14 18.20 -0.17
C ARG A 128 18.24 17.16 -0.17
N ASP A 129 19.45 17.53 -0.59
CA ASP A 129 20.60 16.61 -0.68
C ASP A 129 20.25 15.28 -1.39
N GLN A 130 19.52 15.36 -2.51
CA GLN A 130 18.95 14.21 -3.19
C GLN A 130 19.98 13.12 -3.51
N GLU A 131 21.22 13.50 -3.79
CA GLU A 131 22.34 12.59 -4.03
C GLU A 131 22.64 11.65 -2.85
N LYS A 132 22.26 12.03 -1.62
CA LYS A 132 22.45 11.23 -0.40
C LYS A 132 21.30 10.25 -0.14
N HIS A 133 20.23 10.32 -0.92
CA HIS A 133 19.07 9.45 -0.77
C HIS A 133 19.28 8.11 -1.48
N ASN A 134 19.96 7.19 -0.78
CA ASN A 134 20.31 5.85 -1.30
C ASN A 134 19.11 5.01 -1.79
N TYR A 135 17.89 5.25 -1.27
CA TYR A 135 16.70 4.54 -1.75
C TYR A 135 16.44 4.76 -3.25
N LEU A 136 16.85 5.90 -3.82
CA LEU A 136 16.69 6.20 -5.25
C LEU A 136 17.53 5.25 -6.11
N TRP A 137 18.66 4.78 -5.57
CA TRP A 137 19.63 3.95 -6.28
C TRP A 137 19.50 2.46 -5.96
N ALA A 138 18.70 2.10 -4.95
CA ALA A 138 18.43 0.72 -4.58
C ALA A 138 17.75 -0.05 -5.71
N ASP A 139 18.14 -1.31 -5.88
CA ASP A 139 17.61 -2.28 -6.85
C ASP A 139 16.65 -3.30 -6.21
N PHE A 140 16.15 -2.99 -5.00
CA PHE A 140 15.25 -3.82 -4.21
C PHE A 140 14.10 -2.98 -3.63
N ASN A 141 13.27 -3.60 -2.76
CA ASN A 141 11.99 -3.03 -2.31
C ASN A 141 12.07 -1.59 -1.78
N TRP A 142 13.21 -1.17 -1.21
CA TRP A 142 13.36 0.16 -0.61
C TRP A 142 13.10 1.29 -1.63
N ASN A 143 13.52 1.10 -2.87
CA ASN A 143 13.23 2.03 -3.96
C ASN A 143 11.73 2.13 -4.24
N GLN A 144 11.04 0.99 -4.36
CA GLN A 144 9.62 0.92 -4.66
C GLN A 144 8.81 1.62 -3.57
N ILE A 145 9.05 1.27 -2.31
CA ILE A 145 8.30 1.80 -1.16
C ILE A 145 8.49 3.30 -1.01
N CYS A 146 9.73 3.78 -1.10
CA CYS A 146 10.02 5.19 -0.94
C CYS A 146 9.45 6.03 -2.09
N ASN A 147 9.62 5.60 -3.33
CA ASN A 147 9.07 6.33 -4.48
C ASN A 147 7.53 6.31 -4.51
N THR A 148 6.90 5.20 -4.10
CA THR A 148 5.44 5.09 -4.05
C THR A 148 4.83 6.09 -3.08
N GLY A 149 5.33 6.14 -1.84
CA GLY A 149 4.75 7.02 -0.83
C GLY A 149 4.96 8.49 -1.13
N LEU A 150 6.11 8.85 -1.71
CA LEU A 150 6.37 10.20 -2.20
C LEU A 150 5.46 10.57 -3.37
N THR A 151 5.28 9.68 -4.35
CA THR A 151 4.41 9.94 -5.50
C THR A 151 2.95 10.10 -5.10
N LEU A 152 2.45 9.25 -4.21
CA LEU A 152 1.07 9.37 -3.72
C LEU A 152 0.87 10.67 -2.95
N GLY A 153 1.76 10.98 -2.00
CA GLY A 153 1.70 12.25 -1.27
C GLY A 153 1.78 13.47 -2.20
N ALA A 154 2.65 13.43 -3.21
CA ALA A 154 2.78 14.48 -4.22
C ALA A 154 1.49 14.69 -5.02
N LEU A 155 0.88 13.61 -5.51
CA LEU A 155 -0.34 13.69 -6.31
C LEU A 155 -1.54 14.15 -5.47
N ALA A 156 -1.62 13.73 -4.21
CA ALA A 156 -2.68 14.15 -3.29
C ALA A 156 -2.69 15.68 -3.03
N ILE A 157 -1.55 16.36 -3.18
CA ILE A 157 -1.43 17.82 -3.00
C ILE A 157 -1.09 18.56 -4.30
N ALA A 158 -1.21 17.92 -5.47
CA ALA A 158 -0.73 18.47 -6.73
C ALA A 158 -1.38 19.80 -7.12
N GLU A 159 -2.63 20.05 -6.75
CA GLU A 159 -3.31 21.34 -6.99
C GLU A 159 -2.66 22.49 -6.21
N ARG A 160 -2.04 22.18 -5.07
CA ARG A 160 -1.34 23.15 -4.20
C ARG A 160 0.13 23.29 -4.58
N GLU A 161 0.77 22.18 -4.96
CA GLU A 161 2.21 22.10 -5.20
C GLU A 161 2.54 21.43 -6.55
N PRO A 162 2.09 22.01 -7.68
CA PRO A 162 2.13 21.33 -8.98
C PRO A 162 3.56 21.06 -9.48
N GLU A 163 4.49 21.99 -9.27
CA GLU A 163 5.88 21.83 -9.70
C GLU A 163 6.61 20.75 -8.90
N LEU A 164 6.39 20.72 -7.58
CA LEU A 164 6.95 19.69 -6.71
C LEU A 164 6.36 18.33 -7.07
N ALA A 165 5.05 18.24 -7.31
CA ALA A 165 4.41 17.00 -7.69
C ALA A 165 4.96 16.46 -9.01
N LEU A 166 5.11 17.32 -10.03
CA LEU A 166 5.70 16.96 -11.31
C LEU A 166 7.14 16.47 -11.16
N HIS A 167 7.96 17.14 -10.34
CA HIS A 167 9.32 16.72 -10.06
C HIS A 167 9.38 15.32 -9.45
N ILE A 168 8.57 15.06 -8.43
CA ILE A 168 8.52 13.76 -7.73
C ILE A 168 8.07 12.65 -8.68
N VAL A 169 6.98 12.85 -9.43
CA VAL A 169 6.46 11.87 -10.40
C VAL A 169 7.51 11.51 -11.45
N ASN A 170 8.13 12.52 -12.08
CA ASN A 170 9.16 12.28 -13.09
C ASN A 170 10.37 11.54 -12.53
N ARG A 171 10.82 11.90 -11.32
CA ARG A 171 11.91 11.20 -10.64
C ARG A 171 11.54 9.74 -10.35
N THR A 172 10.34 9.49 -9.86
CA THR A 172 9.87 8.14 -9.57
C THR A 172 9.84 7.27 -10.82
N ILE A 173 9.26 7.77 -11.92
CA ILE A 173 9.22 7.03 -13.21
C ILE A 173 10.64 6.69 -13.68
N ALA A 174 11.61 7.58 -13.49
CA ALA A 174 13.00 7.34 -13.87
C ALA A 174 13.73 6.32 -12.96
N MET A 175 13.35 6.21 -11.68
CA MET A 175 14.08 5.42 -10.68
C MET A 175 13.51 4.02 -10.44
N ILE A 176 12.19 3.84 -10.56
CA ILE A 176 11.52 2.54 -10.41
C ILE A 176 12.09 1.42 -11.29
N PRO A 177 12.53 1.66 -12.55
CA PRO A 177 13.14 0.61 -13.36
C PRO A 177 14.29 -0.15 -12.67
N ARG A 178 15.00 0.48 -11.72
CA ARG A 178 16.10 -0.15 -10.97
C ARG A 178 15.62 -1.32 -10.13
N ALA A 179 14.58 -1.12 -9.34
CA ALA A 179 14.01 -2.20 -8.53
C ALA A 179 13.09 -3.12 -9.34
N ALA A 180 12.42 -2.60 -10.36
CA ALA A 180 11.60 -3.44 -11.24
C ALA A 180 12.43 -4.45 -12.06
N ALA A 181 13.72 -4.20 -12.28
CA ALA A 181 14.64 -5.17 -12.87
C ALA A 181 14.72 -6.48 -12.08
N ALA A 182 14.45 -6.45 -10.77
CA ALA A 182 14.46 -7.62 -9.90
C ALA A 182 13.39 -8.68 -10.26
N TYR A 183 12.35 -8.31 -11.01
CA TYR A 183 11.37 -9.27 -11.50
C TYR A 183 11.84 -10.05 -12.74
N ALA A 184 12.82 -9.53 -13.47
CA ALA A 184 13.17 -10.09 -14.77
C ALA A 184 13.99 -11.39 -14.66
N PRO A 185 13.87 -12.30 -15.66
CA PRO A 185 12.88 -12.28 -16.73
C PRO A 185 11.53 -12.91 -16.33
N ASP A 186 11.52 -13.83 -15.37
CA ASP A 186 10.40 -14.77 -15.15
C ASP A 186 9.57 -14.49 -13.89
N GLY A 187 9.90 -13.43 -13.14
CA GLY A 187 9.15 -12.99 -11.95
C GLY A 187 9.67 -13.51 -10.62
N LEU A 188 10.80 -14.21 -10.59
CA LEU A 188 11.44 -14.62 -9.33
C LEU A 188 12.01 -13.40 -8.62
N TYR A 189 11.57 -13.18 -7.38
CA TYR A 189 11.98 -12.00 -6.61
C TYR A 189 13.19 -12.32 -5.72
N PRO A 190 14.34 -11.63 -5.88
CA PRO A 190 15.61 -12.05 -5.29
C PRO A 190 15.65 -11.95 -3.76
N GLU A 191 14.76 -11.21 -3.12
CA GLU A 191 14.70 -11.12 -1.65
C GLU A 191 13.83 -12.23 -1.01
N GLY A 192 13.23 -13.10 -1.82
CA GLY A 192 12.32 -14.15 -1.35
C GLY A 192 10.83 -13.77 -1.40
N PRO A 193 9.93 -14.75 -1.22
CA PRO A 193 8.50 -14.55 -1.43
C PRO A 193 7.84 -13.65 -0.36
N GLY A 194 8.45 -13.49 0.81
CA GLY A 194 7.99 -12.55 1.83
C GLY A 194 8.22 -11.10 1.44
N TYR A 195 9.42 -10.78 0.94
CA TYR A 195 9.75 -9.44 0.47
C TYR A 195 9.12 -9.12 -0.88
N TRP A 196 8.85 -10.13 -1.72
CA TRP A 196 8.03 -9.95 -2.92
C TRP A 196 6.72 -9.26 -2.57
N ALA A 197 5.98 -9.77 -1.59
CA ALA A 197 4.70 -9.20 -1.20
C ALA A 197 4.84 -7.76 -0.73
N TYR A 198 5.90 -7.48 0.04
CA TYR A 198 6.14 -6.16 0.59
C TYR A 198 6.45 -5.13 -0.51
N GLY A 199 7.52 -5.32 -1.30
CA GLY A 199 7.89 -4.37 -2.37
C GLY A 199 6.83 -4.26 -3.47
N THR A 200 6.29 -5.39 -3.91
CA THR A 200 5.29 -5.46 -4.99
C THR A 200 3.98 -4.79 -4.62
N SER A 201 3.57 -4.83 -3.34
CA SER A 201 2.36 -4.09 -2.91
C SER A 201 2.48 -2.59 -3.16
N TYR A 202 3.64 -2.00 -2.87
CA TYR A 202 3.87 -0.57 -3.13
C TYR A 202 3.99 -0.28 -4.64
N GLN A 203 4.65 -1.15 -5.41
CA GLN A 203 4.66 -1.01 -6.88
C GLN A 203 3.24 -0.99 -7.47
N VAL A 204 2.35 -1.89 -7.01
CA VAL A 204 0.94 -1.92 -7.45
C VAL A 204 0.21 -0.65 -7.02
N ILE A 205 0.40 -0.18 -5.78
CA ILE A 205 -0.18 1.08 -5.31
C ILE A 205 0.30 2.25 -6.19
N LEU A 206 1.59 2.31 -6.52
CA LEU A 206 2.14 3.33 -7.41
C LEU A 206 1.47 3.32 -8.79
N ILE A 207 1.34 2.13 -9.40
CA ILE A 207 0.67 1.98 -10.71
C ILE A 207 -0.77 2.50 -10.63
N GLU A 208 -1.54 2.08 -9.62
CA GLU A 208 -2.94 2.50 -9.48
C GLU A 208 -3.06 3.99 -9.12
N THR A 209 -2.13 4.55 -8.34
CA THR A 209 -2.05 5.99 -8.06
C THR A 209 -1.83 6.78 -9.34
N LEU A 210 -0.88 6.38 -10.18
CA LEU A 210 -0.61 7.05 -11.46
C LEU A 210 -1.79 6.91 -12.43
N ARG A 211 -2.39 5.72 -12.53
CA ARG A 211 -3.59 5.48 -13.35
C ARG A 211 -4.76 6.35 -12.90
N SER A 212 -5.00 6.44 -11.58
CA SER A 212 -6.09 7.22 -11.02
C SER A 212 -5.90 8.72 -11.24
N ALA A 213 -4.71 9.25 -11.03
CA ALA A 213 -4.46 10.69 -11.11
C ALA A 213 -4.15 11.19 -12.53
N LEU A 214 -3.47 10.38 -13.36
CA LEU A 214 -2.91 10.79 -14.65
C LEU A 214 -3.47 9.98 -15.84
N GLY A 215 -4.30 8.97 -15.60
CA GLY A 215 -4.86 8.11 -16.65
C GLY A 215 -3.88 7.09 -17.25
N THR A 216 -2.67 6.97 -16.70
CA THR A 216 -1.64 6.04 -17.19
C THR A 216 -0.80 5.45 -16.05
N GLY A 217 -0.43 4.18 -16.17
CA GLY A 217 0.53 3.52 -15.27
C GLY A 217 1.99 3.75 -15.65
N HIS A 218 2.26 4.52 -16.72
CA HIS A 218 3.59 4.73 -17.30
C HIS A 218 4.32 3.41 -17.65
N ASP A 219 3.56 2.39 -18.06
CA ASP A 219 4.04 1.06 -18.39
C ASP A 219 4.82 0.36 -17.25
N LEU A 220 4.68 0.83 -16.01
CA LEU A 220 5.32 0.25 -14.84
C LEU A 220 4.79 -1.16 -14.52
N GLU A 221 3.64 -1.55 -15.06
CA GLU A 221 3.11 -2.91 -15.02
C GLU A 221 3.71 -3.83 -16.10
N LYS A 222 4.32 -3.26 -17.15
CA LYS A 222 4.84 -4.00 -18.31
C LYS A 222 6.31 -4.42 -18.15
N PHE A 223 6.93 -4.16 -16.99
CA PHE A 223 8.28 -4.62 -16.72
C PHE A 223 8.39 -6.14 -16.89
N PRO A 224 9.45 -6.65 -17.55
CA PRO A 224 9.65 -8.08 -17.73
C PRO A 224 9.57 -8.83 -16.40
N GLY A 225 8.77 -9.90 -16.37
CA GLY A 225 8.59 -10.74 -15.19
C GLY A 225 7.64 -10.18 -14.11
N PHE A 226 7.26 -8.90 -14.15
CA PHE A 226 6.40 -8.30 -13.12
C PHE A 226 5.06 -9.04 -13.00
N LEU A 227 4.29 -9.12 -14.09
CA LEU A 227 3.00 -9.84 -14.09
C LEU A 227 3.15 -11.35 -13.85
N ALA A 228 4.25 -11.95 -14.31
CA ALA A 228 4.53 -13.37 -14.08
C ALA A 228 4.81 -13.69 -12.60
N SER A 229 5.34 -12.73 -11.84
CA SER A 229 5.77 -12.90 -10.45
C SER A 229 4.66 -13.38 -9.52
N ALA A 230 3.40 -13.03 -9.79
CA ALA A 230 2.27 -13.52 -9.00
C ALA A 230 2.15 -15.06 -9.04
N SER A 231 2.44 -15.68 -10.20
CA SER A 231 2.44 -17.15 -10.33
C SER A 231 3.63 -17.78 -9.60
N VAL A 232 4.77 -17.08 -9.50
CA VAL A 232 5.96 -17.59 -8.81
C VAL A 232 5.67 -17.82 -7.33
N VAL A 233 4.88 -16.95 -6.70
CA VAL A 233 4.51 -17.08 -5.28
C VAL A 233 3.68 -18.34 -5.02
N ASP A 234 2.81 -18.73 -5.96
CA ASP A 234 2.12 -20.01 -5.91
C ASP A 234 3.09 -21.19 -6.14
N GLN A 235 3.99 -21.09 -7.11
CA GLN A 235 4.95 -22.15 -7.43
C GLN A 235 5.94 -22.45 -6.29
N VAL A 236 6.35 -21.42 -5.55
CA VAL A 236 7.22 -21.59 -4.36
C VAL A 236 6.41 -21.87 -3.10
N THR A 237 5.11 -22.13 -3.18
CA THR A 237 4.29 -22.55 -2.03
C THR A 237 3.95 -24.04 -2.15
N GLY A 238 4.41 -24.85 -1.21
CA GLY A 238 4.07 -26.27 -1.15
C GLY A 238 2.62 -26.52 -0.72
N PRO A 239 2.08 -27.74 -0.91
CA PRO A 239 0.71 -28.09 -0.53
C PRO A 239 0.39 -27.92 0.96
N SER A 240 1.41 -27.88 1.83
CA SER A 240 1.27 -27.57 3.25
C SER A 240 0.96 -26.10 3.55
N GLY A 241 0.99 -25.22 2.55
CA GLY A 241 0.95 -23.76 2.70
C GLY A 241 2.29 -23.14 3.11
N GLY A 242 3.35 -23.95 3.23
CA GLY A 242 4.72 -23.48 3.48
C GLY A 242 5.41 -22.99 2.22
N TYR A 243 6.22 -21.93 2.31
CA TYR A 243 7.12 -21.56 1.24
C TYR A 243 8.26 -22.58 1.11
N PHE A 244 8.61 -22.95 -0.13
CA PHE A 244 9.96 -23.38 -0.49
C PHE A 244 10.86 -22.15 -0.41
N ASN A 245 11.34 -21.92 0.80
CA ASN A 245 11.78 -20.61 1.21
C ASN A 245 13.24 -20.33 0.84
N TYR A 246 13.54 -19.08 0.51
CA TYR A 246 14.88 -18.60 0.22
C TYR A 246 15.03 -17.15 0.72
N PHE A 247 16.25 -16.77 1.12
CA PHE A 247 16.57 -15.49 1.78
C PHE A 247 15.69 -15.17 3.01
N ASP A 248 15.52 -13.88 3.32
CA ASP A 248 14.93 -13.35 4.54
C ASP A 248 13.40 -13.38 4.52
N THR A 249 12.84 -14.57 4.36
CA THR A 249 11.39 -14.78 4.41
C THR A 249 11.02 -15.70 5.57
N LYS A 250 9.89 -15.41 6.23
CA LYS A 250 9.37 -16.28 7.31
C LYS A 250 8.76 -17.55 6.72
N PRO A 251 8.81 -18.69 7.45
CA PRO A 251 8.09 -19.89 7.05
C PRO A 251 6.58 -19.64 7.00
N GLY A 252 5.91 -20.20 5.99
CA GLY A 252 4.46 -20.14 5.83
C GLY A 252 3.98 -18.95 4.99
N ARG A 253 3.13 -19.25 4.00
CA ARG A 253 2.44 -18.24 3.20
C ARG A 253 1.22 -17.72 3.94
N THR A 254 1.18 -16.42 4.17
CA THR A 254 -0.06 -15.71 4.54
C THR A 254 -0.84 -15.32 3.30
N ASN A 255 -2.09 -14.89 3.47
CA ASN A 255 -2.81 -14.25 2.39
C ASN A 255 -2.04 -13.02 1.88
N GLN A 256 -2.05 -12.85 0.56
CA GLN A 256 -1.40 -11.78 -0.20
C GLN A 256 -2.47 -11.04 -1.01
N ASN A 257 -3.09 -10.04 -0.38
CA ASN A 257 -4.22 -9.31 -0.95
C ASN A 257 -3.93 -8.69 -2.33
N LEU A 258 -2.67 -8.36 -2.62
CA LEU A 258 -2.23 -7.85 -3.91
C LEU A 258 -2.47 -8.84 -5.07
N VAL A 259 -2.58 -10.15 -4.81
CA VAL A 259 -2.80 -11.16 -5.86
C VAL A 259 -4.13 -10.96 -6.57
N PHE A 260 -5.14 -10.36 -5.90
CA PHE A 260 -6.38 -9.98 -6.57
C PHE A 260 -6.16 -8.97 -7.70
N TRP A 261 -5.21 -8.02 -7.51
CA TRP A 261 -4.84 -7.07 -8.56
C TRP A 261 -4.21 -7.77 -9.76
N PHE A 262 -3.25 -8.67 -9.52
CA PHE A 262 -2.64 -9.45 -10.59
C PHE A 262 -3.65 -10.34 -11.32
N ALA A 263 -4.57 -10.98 -10.58
CA ALA A 263 -5.63 -11.79 -11.16
C ALA A 263 -6.52 -10.96 -12.11
N ARG A 264 -6.84 -9.71 -11.72
CA ARG A 264 -7.57 -8.75 -12.56
C ARG A 264 -6.77 -8.35 -13.80
N GLU A 265 -5.53 -7.91 -13.63
CA GLU A 265 -4.68 -7.43 -14.74
C GLU A 265 -4.34 -8.53 -15.76
N THR A 266 -4.17 -9.77 -15.30
CA THR A 266 -3.80 -10.90 -16.16
C THR A 266 -4.98 -11.72 -16.63
N ASN A 267 -6.21 -11.37 -16.24
CA ASN A 267 -7.42 -12.16 -16.47
C ASN A 267 -7.27 -13.64 -16.03
N ARG A 268 -6.71 -13.84 -14.83
CA ARG A 268 -6.42 -15.16 -14.23
C ARG A 268 -7.30 -15.41 -13.02
N PRO A 269 -8.56 -15.87 -13.21
CA PRO A 269 -9.49 -16.12 -12.11
C PRO A 269 -9.01 -17.22 -11.14
N ASP A 270 -8.13 -18.11 -11.60
CA ASP A 270 -7.51 -19.14 -10.77
C ASP A 270 -6.58 -18.56 -9.69
N LEU A 271 -5.85 -17.47 -9.98
CA LEU A 271 -5.06 -16.74 -8.98
C LEU A 271 -5.95 -16.16 -7.89
N ALA A 272 -7.05 -15.50 -8.28
CA ALA A 272 -8.02 -14.95 -7.33
C ALA A 272 -8.70 -16.05 -6.50
N ALA A 273 -9.06 -17.18 -7.12
CA ALA A 273 -9.68 -18.30 -6.42
C ALA A 273 -8.72 -18.93 -5.38
N GLY A 274 -7.46 -19.13 -5.74
CA GLY A 274 -6.43 -19.64 -4.82
C GLY A 274 -6.19 -18.70 -3.64
N GLU A 275 -6.17 -17.39 -3.88
CA GLU A 275 -6.00 -16.40 -2.82
C GLU A 275 -7.24 -16.31 -1.91
N LEU A 276 -8.45 -16.34 -2.48
CA LEU A 276 -9.69 -16.33 -1.71
C LEU A 276 -9.81 -17.57 -0.81
N ALA A 277 -9.37 -18.74 -1.27
CA ALA A 277 -9.32 -19.94 -0.45
C ALA A 277 -8.41 -19.77 0.78
N ARG A 278 -7.26 -19.10 0.61
CA ARG A 278 -6.33 -18.77 1.72
C ARG A 278 -6.93 -17.77 2.70
N VAL A 279 -7.63 -16.74 2.21
CA VAL A 279 -8.36 -15.80 3.07
C VAL A 279 -9.41 -16.53 3.90
N ARG A 280 -10.19 -17.42 3.30
CA ARG A 280 -11.21 -18.22 4.00
C ARG A 280 -10.58 -19.14 5.05
N GLN A 281 -9.47 -19.79 4.73
CA GLN A 281 -8.73 -20.62 5.70
C GLN A 281 -8.22 -19.79 6.88
N ALA A 282 -7.64 -18.61 6.62
CA ALA A 282 -7.15 -17.72 7.66
C ALA A 282 -8.28 -17.24 8.60
N ILE A 283 -9.48 -17.01 8.07
CA ILE A 283 -10.69 -16.73 8.86
C ILE A 283 -11.06 -17.94 9.73
N ALA A 284 -11.10 -19.13 9.15
CA ALA A 284 -11.43 -20.37 9.87
C ALA A 284 -10.44 -20.66 11.01
N ASP A 285 -9.16 -20.38 10.80
CA ASP A 285 -8.09 -20.56 11.80
C ASP A 285 -8.09 -19.49 12.90
N GLY A 286 -9.02 -18.51 12.85
CA GLY A 286 -9.05 -17.38 13.79
C GLY A 286 -7.84 -16.45 13.65
N LYS A 287 -7.09 -16.54 12.54
CA LYS A 287 -5.90 -15.75 12.24
C LYS A 287 -6.06 -14.97 10.94
N PRO A 288 -7.13 -14.18 10.77
CA PRO A 288 -7.24 -13.31 9.61
C PRO A 288 -6.15 -12.24 9.73
N LYS A 289 -4.96 -12.51 9.21
CA LYS A 289 -3.96 -11.47 9.07
C LYS A 289 -4.47 -10.55 7.96
N ALA A 290 -4.92 -9.36 8.35
CA ALA A 290 -4.95 -8.26 7.42
C ALA A 290 -3.50 -8.03 7.02
N SER A 291 -3.08 -8.49 5.84
CA SER A 291 -1.90 -7.92 5.22
C SER A 291 -2.21 -6.44 4.96
N VAL A 292 -1.17 -5.63 4.80
CA VAL A 292 -1.31 -4.32 4.15
C VAL A 292 -2.18 -4.51 2.89
N GLY A 293 -3.14 -3.62 2.69
CA GLY A 293 -4.01 -3.65 1.52
C GLY A 293 -5.24 -4.55 1.60
N LEU A 294 -5.73 -4.98 2.79
CA LEU A 294 -7.05 -5.63 2.88
C LEU A 294 -8.17 -4.73 2.32
N ALA A 295 -8.13 -3.42 2.61
CA ALA A 295 -9.03 -2.46 2.00
C ALA A 295 -8.92 -2.45 0.46
N LEU A 296 -7.70 -2.57 -0.07
CA LEU A 296 -7.44 -2.62 -1.51
C LEU A 296 -7.87 -3.94 -2.14
N ALA A 297 -7.85 -5.05 -1.40
CA ALA A 297 -8.35 -6.35 -1.83
C ALA A 297 -9.78 -6.26 -2.36
N LEU A 298 -10.64 -5.45 -1.70
CA LEU A 298 -12.01 -5.26 -2.11
C LEU A 298 -12.14 -4.48 -3.43
N LEU A 299 -11.22 -3.55 -3.71
CA LEU A 299 -11.15 -2.81 -4.97
C LEU A 299 -10.62 -3.68 -6.13
N TRP A 300 -9.73 -4.61 -5.80
CA TRP A 300 -9.00 -5.41 -6.80
C TRP A 300 -9.62 -6.77 -7.07
N LEU A 301 -10.52 -7.25 -6.20
CA LEU A 301 -11.23 -8.51 -6.42
C LEU A 301 -11.92 -8.48 -7.80
N PRO A 302 -11.58 -9.41 -8.72
CA PRO A 302 -12.22 -9.45 -10.02
C PRO A 302 -13.74 -9.57 -9.90
N ALA A 303 -14.46 -8.85 -10.76
CA ALA A 303 -15.89 -9.06 -10.90
C ALA A 303 -16.16 -10.52 -11.29
N PRO A 304 -17.27 -11.12 -10.85
CA PRO A 304 -17.64 -12.45 -11.33
C PRO A 304 -17.69 -12.42 -12.86
N ALA A 305 -17.05 -13.38 -13.52
CA ALA A 305 -17.16 -13.55 -14.95
C ALA A 305 -18.66 -13.59 -15.28
N THR A 306 -19.12 -12.67 -16.12
CA THR A 306 -20.44 -12.81 -16.72
C THR A 306 -20.38 -14.10 -17.51
N ALA A 307 -21.15 -15.10 -17.10
CA ALA A 307 -21.45 -16.21 -17.99
C ALA A 307 -22.12 -15.58 -19.20
N ASP A 308 -21.37 -15.48 -20.30
CA ASP A 308 -21.75 -15.21 -21.70
C ASP A 308 -20.76 -14.23 -22.38
N SER A 309 -19.78 -14.82 -23.07
CA SER A 309 -19.33 -14.38 -24.40
C SER A 309 -18.68 -15.55 -25.13
#